data_AF-A0A845R8I1-F1
#
_entry.id   AF-A0A845R8I1-F1
#
_cell.length_a   1.000
_cell.length_b   1.000
_cell.length_c   1.000
_cell.angle_alpha   90.00
_cell.angle_beta   90.00
_cell.angle_gamma   90.00
#
_symmetry.space_group_name_H-M   'P 1'
#
loop_
_entity.id
_entity.type
_entity.pdbx_description
1 polymer ?
#
loop_
_entity_poly.entity_id
_entity_poly.type
_entity_poly.pdbx_seq_one_letter_code
_entity_poly.pdbx_strand_id
1 'polypeptide(L)'
;MLKTESKQAVEQFFASVDTEFNAFLKARTADEYEAAAQLILDSQAQGGRLHITGIGKPGHVSAYMASLFSSTGNPCYFLHGTEAVHGSCGQLAAGDVVICISNSGETGELKATVLAIKNNGCKIIGVSGNPDSWLAKESDAFLIAGVKAEGGPLNRAPRNSILAETLTLQALSVALQVEKDWDPVKYVRCHPGGKLGQLRENEK
;
A
#
# COMPACT_ATOMS: atom_id res chain seq x y z
N MET A 1 -33.14 17.68 3.10
CA MET A 1 -32.74 16.50 3.90
C MET A 1 -32.43 15.35 2.97
N LEU A 2 -31.53 14.43 3.34
CA LEU A 2 -31.26 13.21 2.54
C LEU A 2 -32.50 12.29 2.48
N LYS A 3 -32.63 11.52 1.39
CA LYS A 3 -33.64 10.47 1.25
C LYS A 3 -33.44 9.37 2.30
N THR A 4 -34.51 8.69 2.70
CA THR A 4 -34.43 7.56 3.64
C THR A 4 -33.53 6.45 3.09
N GLU A 5 -33.63 6.13 1.79
CA GLU A 5 -32.79 5.09 1.18
C GLU A 5 -31.31 5.46 1.20
N SER A 6 -30.98 6.76 1.08
CA SER A 6 -29.60 7.23 1.17
C SER A 6 -29.00 7.02 2.55
N LYS A 7 -29.79 7.22 3.62
CA LYS A 7 -29.34 6.95 5.00
C LYS A 7 -29.17 5.45 5.24
N GLN A 8 -30.13 4.64 4.79
CA GLN A 8 -30.04 3.18 4.87
C GLN A 8 -28.83 2.63 4.13
N ALA A 9 -28.49 3.18 2.95
CA ALA A 9 -27.30 2.79 2.21
C ALA A 9 -25.99 3.07 2.98
N VAL A 10 -25.94 4.15 3.77
CA VAL A 10 -24.79 4.46 4.64
C VAL A 10 -24.73 3.48 5.82
N GLU A 11 -25.86 3.17 6.45
CA GLU A 11 -25.94 2.16 7.52
C GLU A 11 -25.52 0.77 7.02
N GLN A 12 -25.93 0.39 5.80
CA GLN A 12 -25.50 -0.85 5.14
C GLN A 12 -23.99 -0.87 4.88
N PHE A 13 -23.40 0.26 4.46
CA PHE A 13 -21.96 0.36 4.31
C PHE A 13 -21.25 0.14 5.66
N PHE A 14 -21.72 0.77 6.74
CA PHE A 14 -21.16 0.56 8.08
C PHE A 14 -21.25 -0.90 8.53
N ALA A 15 -22.41 -1.54 8.35
CA ALA A 15 -22.56 -2.96 8.66
C ALA A 15 -21.63 -3.84 7.81
N SER A 16 -21.42 -3.48 6.54
CA SER A 16 -20.48 -4.17 5.66
C SER A 16 -19.02 -3.99 6.11
N VAL A 17 -18.61 -2.80 6.54
CA VAL A 17 -17.28 -2.59 7.15
C VAL A 17 -17.13 -3.45 8.39
N ASP A 18 -18.12 -3.41 9.29
CA ASP A 18 -18.10 -4.18 10.55
C ASP A 18 -18.00 -5.69 10.32
N THR A 19 -18.56 -6.20 9.22
CA THR A 19 -18.50 -7.63 8.88
C THR A 19 -17.23 -7.95 8.08
N GLU A 20 -17.08 -7.35 6.90
CA GLU A 20 -16.09 -7.74 5.89
C GLU A 20 -14.68 -7.28 6.27
N PHE A 21 -14.53 -6.01 6.66
CA PHE A 21 -13.22 -5.47 7.00
C PHE A 21 -12.71 -6.04 8.33
N ASN A 22 -13.57 -6.21 9.33
CA ASN A 22 -13.15 -6.85 10.59
C ASN A 22 -12.82 -8.34 10.40
N ALA A 23 -13.54 -9.06 9.52
CA ALA A 23 -13.18 -10.44 9.20
C ALA A 23 -11.79 -10.49 8.54
N PHE A 24 -11.53 -9.59 7.58
CA PHE A 24 -10.20 -9.42 6.99
C PHE A 24 -9.13 -9.11 8.05
N LEU A 25 -9.35 -8.11 8.90
CA LEU A 25 -8.41 -7.69 9.95
C LEU A 25 -8.09 -8.83 10.92
N LYS A 26 -9.11 -9.56 11.40
CA LYS A 26 -8.94 -10.68 12.35
C LYS A 26 -8.16 -11.85 11.76
N ALA A 27 -8.09 -11.96 10.44
CA ALA A 27 -7.32 -13.00 9.76
C ALA A 27 -5.85 -12.61 9.53
N ARG A 28 -5.43 -11.38 9.88
CA ARG A 28 -4.05 -10.92 9.69
C ARG A 28 -3.16 -11.24 10.88
N THR A 29 -1.90 -11.55 10.61
CA THR A 29 -0.85 -11.72 11.63
C THR A 29 0.40 -10.92 11.24
N ALA A 30 1.27 -10.65 12.22
CA ALA A 30 2.51 -9.90 11.97
C ALA A 30 3.45 -10.64 11.00
N ASP A 31 3.51 -11.97 11.10
CA ASP A 31 4.39 -12.82 10.29
C ASP A 31 4.10 -12.72 8.79
N GLU A 32 2.86 -12.39 8.39
CA GLU A 32 2.49 -12.19 6.97
C GLU A 32 3.29 -11.06 6.30
N TYR A 33 3.86 -10.13 7.08
CA TYR A 33 4.58 -8.96 6.57
C TYR A 33 6.10 -9.17 6.50
N GLU A 34 6.64 -10.22 7.12
CA GLU A 34 8.08 -10.43 7.30
C GLU A 34 8.82 -10.47 5.96
N ALA A 35 8.34 -11.28 5.01
CA ALA A 35 8.99 -11.42 3.69
C ALA A 35 9.02 -10.09 2.92
N ALA A 36 7.93 -9.32 2.97
CA ALA A 36 7.85 -8.01 2.33
C ALA A 36 8.78 -6.99 2.99
N ALA A 37 8.82 -6.96 4.33
CA ALA A 37 9.69 -6.08 5.09
C ALA A 37 11.16 -6.40 4.83
N GLN A 38 11.55 -7.68 4.90
CA GLN A 38 12.93 -8.11 4.67
C GLN A 38 13.40 -7.75 3.26
N LEU A 39 12.56 -7.97 2.24
CA LEU A 39 12.89 -7.61 0.86
C LEU A 39 13.20 -6.11 0.70
N ILE A 40 12.44 -5.25 1.40
CA ILE A 40 12.67 -3.80 1.41
C ILE A 40 13.96 -3.46 2.15
N LEU A 41 14.19 -4.04 3.33
CA LEU A 41 15.38 -3.78 4.14
C LEU A 41 16.66 -4.21 3.43
N ASP A 42 16.66 -5.38 2.81
CA ASP A 42 17.80 -5.92 2.04
C ASP A 42 18.13 -5.05 0.83
N SER A 43 17.10 -4.60 0.11
CA SER A 43 17.25 -3.66 -1.00
C SER A 43 17.87 -2.35 -0.54
N GLN A 44 17.32 -1.75 0.52
CA GLN A 44 17.82 -0.48 1.07
C GLN A 44 19.25 -0.58 1.61
N ALA A 45 19.62 -1.71 2.23
CA ALA A 45 20.98 -1.97 2.70
C ALA A 45 22.01 -1.94 1.54
N GLN A 46 21.56 -2.24 0.32
CA GLN A 46 22.36 -2.18 -0.91
C GLN A 46 22.19 -0.84 -1.67
N GLY A 47 21.49 0.14 -1.09
CA GLY A 47 21.24 1.44 -1.72
C GLY A 47 20.04 1.45 -2.69
N GLY A 48 19.25 0.37 -2.73
CA GLY A 48 18.01 0.30 -3.48
C GLY A 48 16.92 1.19 -2.89
N ARG A 49 15.99 1.62 -3.74
CA ARG A 49 14.89 2.52 -3.39
C ARG A 49 13.57 1.76 -3.33
N LEU A 50 12.65 2.28 -2.52
CA LEU A 50 11.27 1.80 -2.48
C LEU A 50 10.40 2.64 -3.41
N HIS A 51 9.60 1.98 -4.24
CA HIS A 51 8.57 2.61 -5.05
C HIS A 51 7.22 1.93 -4.81
N ILE A 52 6.13 2.61 -5.14
CA ILE A 52 4.79 2.05 -5.07
C ILE A 52 3.93 2.51 -6.24
N THR A 53 3.14 1.58 -6.78
CA THR A 53 2.31 1.80 -7.96
C THR A 53 0.95 1.10 -7.84
N GLY A 54 0.01 1.58 -8.64
CA GLY A 54 -1.36 1.09 -8.75
C GLY A 54 -2.09 1.82 -9.87
N ILE A 55 -3.23 1.29 -10.31
CA ILE A 55 -4.07 1.88 -11.37
C ILE A 55 -5.42 2.29 -10.79
N GLY A 56 -5.88 3.51 -11.08
CA GLY A 56 -7.16 4.02 -10.59
C GLY A 56 -7.14 4.30 -9.07
N LYS A 57 -8.11 3.76 -8.32
CA LYS A 57 -8.23 3.96 -6.86
C LYS A 57 -7.01 3.44 -6.08
N PRO A 58 -6.48 2.24 -6.38
CA PRO A 58 -5.18 1.82 -5.89
C PRO A 58 -4.05 2.81 -6.16
N GLY A 59 -4.05 3.51 -7.30
CA GLY A 59 -3.05 4.55 -7.59
C GLY A 59 -3.10 5.74 -6.62
N HIS A 60 -4.30 6.12 -6.16
CA HIS A 60 -4.44 7.13 -5.10
C HIS A 60 -3.94 6.61 -3.73
N VAL A 61 -4.18 5.34 -3.42
CA VAL A 61 -3.61 4.69 -2.23
C VAL A 61 -2.09 4.68 -2.32
N SER A 62 -1.51 4.32 -3.47
CA SER A 62 -0.07 4.35 -3.70
C SER A 62 0.52 5.74 -3.43
N ALA A 63 -0.12 6.81 -3.89
CA ALA A 63 0.36 8.18 -3.62
C ALA A 63 0.35 8.52 -2.11
N TYR A 64 -0.71 8.17 -1.39
CA TYR A 64 -0.76 8.34 0.07
C TYR A 64 0.31 7.49 0.77
N MET A 65 0.44 6.23 0.38
CA MET A 65 1.40 5.30 0.97
C MET A 65 2.86 5.71 0.73
N ALA A 66 3.19 6.23 -0.45
CA ALA A 66 4.51 6.80 -0.72
C ALA A 66 4.85 7.93 0.27
N SER A 67 3.88 8.81 0.55
CA SER A 67 4.03 9.85 1.56
C SER A 67 4.16 9.27 2.97
N LEU A 68 3.36 8.26 3.32
CA LEU A 68 3.39 7.64 4.65
C LEU A 68 4.73 6.97 4.93
N PHE A 69 5.17 6.04 4.07
CA PHE A 69 6.47 5.37 4.23
C PHE A 69 7.62 6.37 4.35
N SER A 70 7.62 7.42 3.52
CA SER A 70 8.64 8.47 3.58
C SER A 70 8.62 9.23 4.91
N SER A 71 7.44 9.49 5.47
CA SER A 71 7.28 10.17 6.76
C SER A 71 7.68 9.30 7.96
N THR A 72 7.75 7.97 7.78
CA THR A 72 8.07 6.98 8.82
C THR A 72 9.41 6.28 8.58
N GLY A 73 10.34 6.94 7.88
CA GLY A 73 11.75 6.53 7.79
C GLY A 73 12.12 5.63 6.60
N ASN A 74 11.18 5.41 5.69
CA ASN A 74 11.37 4.58 4.51
C ASN A 74 11.09 5.39 3.23
N PRO A 75 12.09 6.09 2.67
CA PRO A 75 11.91 6.90 1.47
C PRO A 75 11.26 6.11 0.35
N CYS A 76 10.06 6.52 -0.05
CA CYS A 76 9.20 5.80 -0.98
C CYS A 76 8.65 6.75 -2.05
N TYR A 77 8.74 6.33 -3.30
CA TYR A 77 8.33 7.14 -4.45
C TYR A 77 7.08 6.57 -5.12
N PHE A 78 6.15 7.45 -5.48
CA PHE A 78 5.01 7.06 -6.29
C PHE A 78 5.46 6.89 -7.76
N LEU A 79 5.26 5.70 -8.30
CA LEU A 79 5.44 5.39 -9.71
C LEU A 79 4.05 5.30 -10.36
N HIS A 80 3.72 6.23 -11.26
CA HIS A 80 2.42 6.20 -11.93
C HIS A 80 2.34 4.98 -12.88
N GLY A 81 1.39 4.08 -12.63
CA GLY A 81 1.35 2.78 -13.31
C GLY A 81 1.31 2.87 -14.84
N THR A 82 0.40 3.68 -15.41
CA THR A 82 0.33 3.80 -16.88
C THR A 82 1.56 4.47 -17.49
N GLU A 83 2.14 5.47 -16.84
CA GLU A 83 3.31 6.19 -17.37
C GLU A 83 4.62 5.37 -17.23
N ALA A 84 4.63 4.36 -16.34
CA ALA A 84 5.77 3.46 -16.18
C ALA A 84 6.18 2.81 -17.51
N VAL A 85 5.20 2.36 -18.30
CA VAL A 85 5.46 1.79 -19.64
C VAL A 85 5.66 2.82 -20.74
N HIS A 86 5.53 4.12 -20.41
CA HIS A 86 5.75 5.25 -21.31
C HIS A 86 6.98 6.08 -20.92
N GLY A 87 7.92 5.49 -20.18
CA GLY A 87 9.23 6.07 -19.89
C GLY A 87 9.47 6.38 -18.42
N SER A 88 8.45 6.43 -17.57
CA SER A 88 8.64 6.66 -16.13
C SER A 88 9.37 5.52 -15.42
N CYS A 89 9.43 4.32 -15.99
CA CYS A 89 10.35 3.28 -15.49
C CYS A 89 11.83 3.71 -15.51
N GLY A 90 12.22 4.74 -16.25
CA GLY A 90 13.55 5.33 -16.15
C GLY A 90 13.88 5.94 -14.78
N GLN A 91 12.90 6.07 -13.89
CA GLN A 91 13.11 6.41 -12.49
C GLN A 91 13.68 5.24 -11.68
N LEU A 92 13.48 3.99 -12.12
CA LEU A 92 13.89 2.77 -11.44
C LEU A 92 15.37 2.46 -11.67
N ALA A 93 15.95 1.72 -10.75
CA ALA A 93 17.30 1.16 -10.85
C ALA A 93 17.24 -0.31 -10.45
N ALA A 94 18.15 -1.11 -11.00
CA ALA A 94 18.27 -2.51 -10.63
C ALA A 94 18.51 -2.64 -9.11
N GLY A 95 17.77 -3.54 -8.46
CA GLY A 95 17.77 -3.70 -7.01
C GLY A 95 16.75 -2.87 -6.25
N ASP A 96 16.06 -1.90 -6.88
CA ASP A 96 14.90 -1.24 -6.29
C ASP A 96 13.76 -2.25 -6.01
N VAL A 97 12.92 -1.95 -5.03
CA VAL A 97 11.69 -2.70 -4.71
C VAL A 97 10.48 -1.87 -5.11
N VAL A 98 9.51 -2.50 -5.78
CA VAL A 98 8.26 -1.85 -6.15
C VAL A 98 7.06 -2.60 -5.59
N ILE A 99 6.27 -1.91 -4.75
CA ILE A 99 4.98 -2.39 -4.27
C ILE A 99 3.93 -2.14 -5.36
N CYS A 100 3.24 -3.18 -5.82
CA CYS A 100 2.22 -3.12 -6.85
C CYS A 100 0.85 -3.46 -6.27
N ILE A 101 -0.11 -2.52 -6.34
CA ILE A 101 -1.46 -2.69 -5.78
C ILE A 101 -2.48 -2.96 -6.89
N SER A 102 -3.19 -4.09 -6.80
CA SER A 102 -4.39 -4.38 -7.60
C SER A 102 -5.31 -5.31 -6.83
N ASN A 103 -6.51 -4.85 -6.47
CA ASN A 103 -7.50 -5.66 -5.77
C ASN A 103 -7.77 -7.02 -6.44
N SER A 104 -7.87 -7.09 -7.78
CA SER A 104 -8.07 -8.37 -8.48
C SER A 104 -6.77 -9.15 -8.72
N GLY A 105 -5.63 -8.44 -8.75
CA GLY A 105 -4.34 -8.96 -9.23
C GLY A 105 -4.29 -9.23 -10.74
N GLU A 106 -5.32 -8.79 -11.49
CA GLU A 106 -5.50 -9.10 -12.91
C GLU A 106 -5.60 -7.86 -13.81
N THR A 107 -5.44 -6.65 -13.26
CA THR A 107 -5.55 -5.38 -14.00
C THR A 107 -4.57 -5.33 -15.17
N GLY A 108 -5.07 -5.28 -16.41
CA GLY A 108 -4.27 -5.40 -17.63
C GLY A 108 -3.15 -4.35 -17.75
N GLU A 109 -3.46 -3.09 -17.47
CA GLU A 109 -2.49 -1.98 -17.49
C GLU A 109 -1.38 -2.18 -16.44
N LEU A 110 -1.73 -2.75 -15.28
CA LEU A 110 -0.75 -3.06 -14.25
C LEU A 110 0.14 -4.24 -14.64
N LYS A 111 -0.35 -5.22 -15.43
CA LYS A 111 0.50 -6.32 -15.89
C LYS A 111 1.68 -5.82 -16.73
N ALA A 112 1.41 -4.91 -17.66
CA ALA A 112 2.46 -4.28 -18.47
C ALA A 112 3.46 -3.51 -17.59
N THR A 113 2.95 -2.79 -16.59
CA THR A 113 3.76 -2.07 -15.58
C THR A 113 4.68 -3.02 -14.81
N VAL A 114 4.14 -4.12 -14.29
CA VAL A 114 4.88 -5.16 -13.54
C VAL A 114 5.99 -5.77 -14.39
N LEU A 115 5.70 -6.13 -15.63
CA LEU A 115 6.72 -6.66 -16.54
C LEU A 115 7.83 -5.63 -16.82
N ALA A 116 7.48 -4.36 -17.01
CA ALA A 116 8.46 -3.29 -17.19
C ALA A 116 9.34 -3.09 -15.94
N ILE A 117 8.76 -3.17 -14.74
CA ILE A 117 9.48 -3.12 -13.47
C ILE A 117 10.51 -4.26 -13.40
N LYS A 118 10.10 -5.50 -13.70
CA LYS A 118 11.01 -6.68 -13.72
C LYS A 118 12.14 -6.51 -14.72
N ASN A 119 11.84 -5.98 -15.91
CA ASN A 119 12.85 -5.73 -16.94
C ASN A 119 13.91 -4.69 -16.52
N ASN A 120 13.59 -3.82 -15.56
CA ASN A 120 14.55 -2.89 -14.94
C ASN A 120 15.36 -3.52 -13.79
N GLY A 121 15.21 -4.83 -13.54
CA GLY A 121 15.94 -5.54 -12.49
C GLY A 121 15.41 -5.25 -11.08
N CYS A 122 14.18 -4.77 -10.96
CA CYS A 122 13.55 -4.49 -9.68
C CYS A 122 12.85 -5.73 -9.10
N LYS A 123 12.66 -5.72 -7.79
CA LYS A 123 11.89 -6.71 -7.03
C LYS A 123 10.45 -6.25 -6.84
N ILE A 124 9.52 -7.20 -6.74
CA ILE A 124 8.08 -6.91 -6.68
C ILE A 124 7.47 -7.42 -5.40
N ILE A 125 6.72 -6.53 -4.74
CA ILE A 125 5.78 -6.88 -3.67
C ILE A 125 4.36 -6.70 -4.23
N GLY A 126 3.59 -7.78 -4.35
CA GLY A 126 2.21 -7.72 -4.80
C GLY A 126 1.24 -7.50 -3.64
N VAL A 127 0.26 -6.63 -3.83
CA VAL A 127 -0.85 -6.41 -2.89
C VAL A 127 -2.18 -6.62 -3.62
N SER A 128 -2.90 -7.68 -3.26
CA SER A 128 -4.15 -8.06 -3.94
C SER A 128 -5.06 -8.86 -3.02
N GLY A 129 -6.35 -8.89 -3.34
CA GLY A 129 -7.33 -9.72 -2.64
C GLY A 129 -7.31 -11.19 -3.05
N ASN A 130 -6.63 -11.53 -4.14
CA ASN A 130 -6.59 -12.89 -4.69
C ASN A 130 -5.16 -13.49 -4.63
N PRO A 131 -4.89 -14.46 -3.74
CA PRO A 131 -3.59 -15.14 -3.65
C PRO A 131 -3.22 -15.97 -4.88
N ASP A 132 -4.20 -16.34 -5.70
CA ASP A 132 -3.97 -17.15 -6.90
C ASP A 132 -3.85 -16.29 -8.17
N SER A 133 -3.88 -14.96 -8.01
CA SER A 133 -3.83 -14.01 -9.12
C SER A 133 -2.49 -14.02 -9.86
N TRP A 134 -2.52 -13.49 -11.08
CA TRP A 134 -1.31 -13.24 -11.86
C TRP A 134 -0.30 -12.39 -11.09
N LEU A 135 -0.75 -11.29 -10.44
CA LEU A 135 0.14 -10.45 -9.65
C LEU A 135 0.82 -11.24 -8.52
N ALA A 136 0.09 -12.11 -7.81
CA ALA A 136 0.66 -12.94 -6.75
C ALA A 136 1.78 -13.84 -7.27
N LYS A 137 1.59 -14.45 -8.45
CA LYS A 137 2.58 -15.34 -9.09
C LYS A 137 3.81 -14.61 -9.60
N GLU A 138 3.69 -13.34 -9.97
CA GLU A 138 4.79 -12.54 -10.50
C GLU A 138 5.61 -11.82 -9.42
N SER A 139 5.14 -11.83 -8.17
CA SER A 139 5.75 -11.11 -7.06
C SER A 139 6.82 -11.94 -6.34
N ASP A 140 7.86 -11.28 -5.84
CA ASP A 140 8.87 -11.89 -4.96
C ASP A 140 8.35 -12.06 -3.52
N ALA A 141 7.46 -11.16 -3.07
CA ALA A 141 6.69 -11.29 -1.84
C ALA A 141 5.24 -10.83 -2.07
N PHE A 142 4.28 -11.32 -1.29
CA PHE A 142 2.87 -11.05 -1.52
C PHE A 142 2.12 -10.76 -0.22
N LEU A 143 1.27 -9.74 -0.25
CA LEU A 143 0.43 -9.33 0.86
C LEU A 143 -1.05 -9.38 0.48
N ILE A 144 -1.84 -10.08 1.29
CA ILE A 144 -3.28 -10.20 1.09
C ILE A 144 -3.97 -8.88 1.50
N ALA A 145 -4.77 -8.34 0.59
CA ALA A 145 -5.63 -7.18 0.82
C ALA A 145 -6.97 -7.38 0.10
N GLY A 146 -7.88 -8.16 0.71
CA GLY A 146 -9.12 -8.58 0.06
C GLY A 146 -10.30 -8.69 1.01
N VAL A 147 -11.47 -8.33 0.50
CA VAL A 147 -12.78 -8.39 1.19
C VAL A 147 -13.82 -8.96 0.22
N LYS A 148 -14.92 -9.53 0.73
CA LYS A 148 -15.93 -10.15 -0.15
C LYS A 148 -16.93 -9.15 -0.72
N ALA A 149 -17.10 -7.99 -0.07
CA ALA A 149 -18.04 -6.96 -0.49
C ALA A 149 -17.52 -5.54 -0.20
N GLU A 150 -17.91 -4.61 -1.06
CA GLU A 150 -17.59 -3.17 -1.03
C GLU A 150 -18.60 -2.32 -0.25
N GLY A 151 -19.72 -2.92 0.17
CA GLY A 151 -20.71 -2.31 1.07
C GLY A 151 -21.54 -1.16 0.49
N GLY A 152 -21.32 -0.76 -0.76
CA GLY A 152 -22.16 0.25 -1.43
C GLY A 152 -23.42 -0.34 -2.07
N PRO A 153 -24.38 0.51 -2.49
CA PRO A 153 -25.64 0.05 -3.08
C PRO A 153 -25.48 -0.88 -4.30
N LEU A 154 -24.42 -0.66 -5.09
CA LEU A 154 -24.09 -1.50 -6.26
C LEU A 154 -23.02 -2.55 -5.97
N ASN A 155 -22.41 -2.54 -4.78
CA ASN A 155 -21.31 -3.39 -4.38
C ASN A 155 -20.15 -3.49 -5.40
N ARG A 156 -19.85 -2.38 -6.10
CA ARG A 156 -18.88 -2.34 -7.22
C ARG A 156 -17.71 -1.38 -7.02
N ALA A 157 -18.00 -0.16 -6.58
CA ALA A 157 -16.95 0.84 -6.43
C ALA A 157 -16.08 0.46 -5.22
N PRO A 158 -14.74 0.38 -5.37
CA PRO A 158 -13.82 0.09 -4.28
C PRO A 158 -14.04 1.01 -3.07
N ARG A 159 -14.24 0.40 -1.91
CA ARG A 159 -14.34 1.02 -0.58
C ARG A 159 -13.67 0.10 0.44
N ASN A 160 -14.30 -1.03 0.78
CA ASN A 160 -13.75 -1.96 1.76
C ASN A 160 -12.43 -2.57 1.27
N SER A 161 -12.28 -2.79 -0.04
CA SER A 161 -10.99 -3.19 -0.63
C SER A 161 -9.91 -2.13 -0.43
N ILE A 162 -10.24 -0.85 -0.61
CA ILE A 162 -9.31 0.27 -0.35
C ILE A 162 -8.93 0.34 1.13
N LEU A 163 -9.88 0.08 2.05
CA LEU A 163 -9.58 -0.01 3.48
C LEU A 163 -8.60 -1.15 3.77
N ALA A 164 -8.81 -2.33 3.15
CA ALA A 164 -7.91 -3.47 3.29
C ALA A 164 -6.51 -3.17 2.73
N GLU A 165 -6.40 -2.64 1.51
CA GLU A 165 -5.13 -2.21 0.89
C GLU A 165 -4.38 -1.20 1.78
N THR A 166 -5.11 -0.22 2.32
CA THR A 166 -4.54 0.81 3.20
C THR A 166 -4.05 0.20 4.52
N LEU A 167 -4.85 -0.65 5.17
CA LEU A 167 -4.45 -1.31 6.42
C LEU A 167 -3.21 -2.17 6.22
N THR A 168 -3.18 -3.01 5.19
CA THR A 168 -2.04 -3.88 4.88
C THR A 168 -0.76 -3.07 4.73
N LEU A 169 -0.79 -1.97 3.99
CA LEU A 169 0.40 -1.15 3.77
C LEU A 169 0.79 -0.30 5.00
N GLN A 170 -0.20 0.16 5.77
CA GLN A 170 0.07 0.81 7.06
C GLN A 170 0.72 -0.16 8.05
N ALA A 171 0.26 -1.40 8.14
CA ALA A 171 0.85 -2.42 8.99
C ALA A 171 2.31 -2.70 8.59
N LEU A 172 2.60 -2.84 7.29
CA LEU A 172 3.97 -2.93 6.78
C LEU A 172 4.81 -1.71 7.20
N SER A 173 4.24 -0.50 7.09
CA SER A 173 4.95 0.73 7.47
C SER A 173 5.30 0.78 8.96
N VAL A 174 4.46 0.21 9.84
CA VAL A 174 4.72 0.12 11.28
C VAL A 174 5.93 -0.78 11.54
N ALA A 175 5.98 -1.96 10.93
CA ALA A 175 7.12 -2.87 11.07
C ALA A 175 8.42 -2.20 10.59
N LEU A 176 8.40 -1.62 9.38
CA LEU A 176 9.57 -0.94 8.82
C LEU A 176 9.99 0.31 9.61
N GLN A 177 9.05 0.99 10.29
CA GLN A 177 9.37 2.13 11.14
C GLN A 177 10.19 1.69 12.37
N VAL A 178 9.82 0.55 12.96
CA VAL A 178 10.56 -0.05 14.10
C VAL A 178 11.96 -0.44 13.65
N GLU A 179 12.10 -1.13 12.51
CA GLU A 179 13.40 -1.55 11.96
C GLU A 179 14.34 -0.39 11.59
N LYS A 180 13.83 0.84 11.46
CA LYS A 180 14.62 2.05 11.21
C LYS A 180 14.97 2.83 12.47
N ASP A 181 14.59 2.32 13.65
CA ASP A 181 14.65 3.04 14.93
C ASP A 181 14.11 4.47 14.77
N TRP A 182 12.97 4.63 14.09
CA TRP A 182 12.46 5.93 13.68
C TRP A 182 11.84 6.68 14.87
N ASP A 183 12.69 7.42 15.57
CA ASP A 183 12.36 8.16 16.78
C ASP A 183 11.66 9.53 16.50
N PRO A 184 11.08 10.17 17.53
CA PRO A 184 10.44 11.49 17.39
C PRO A 184 11.36 12.59 16.85
N VAL A 185 12.67 12.54 17.12
CA VAL A 185 13.64 13.55 16.66
C VAL A 185 13.82 13.45 15.15
N LYS A 186 14.01 12.23 14.63
CA LYS A 186 14.05 11.93 13.19
C LYS A 186 12.72 12.29 12.53
N TYR A 187 11.60 11.97 13.17
CA TYR A 187 10.27 12.27 12.66
C TYR A 187 10.05 13.77 12.47
N VAL A 188 10.33 14.59 13.50
CA VAL A 188 10.17 16.06 13.44
C VAL A 188 11.04 16.69 12.36
N ARG A 189 12.25 16.17 12.11
CA ARG A 189 13.13 16.66 11.03
C ARG A 189 12.47 16.58 9.64
N CYS A 190 11.63 15.57 9.41
CA CYS A 190 10.88 15.41 8.16
C CYS A 190 9.58 16.23 8.12
N HIS A 191 9.21 16.89 9.23
CA HIS A 191 7.97 17.68 9.37
C HIS A 191 8.28 19.09 9.87
N PRO A 192 8.93 19.96 9.07
CA PRO A 192 9.39 21.27 9.55
C PRO A 192 8.27 22.26 9.91
N GLY A 193 7.00 21.91 9.70
CA GLY A 193 5.84 22.78 9.98
C GLY A 193 4.68 22.04 10.65
N GLY A 194 3.78 22.82 11.27
CA GLY A 194 2.59 22.30 11.94
C GLY A 194 2.86 21.56 13.24
N LYS A 195 1.81 20.93 13.80
CA LYS A 195 1.90 20.23 15.09
C LYS A 195 2.81 18.99 15.06
N LEU A 196 2.99 18.37 13.90
CA LEU A 196 3.86 17.20 13.72
C LEU A 196 5.35 17.57 13.80
N GLY A 197 5.71 18.84 13.59
CA GLY A 197 7.07 19.36 13.70
C GLY A 197 7.50 19.75 15.10
N GLN A 198 6.74 19.37 16.12
CA GLN A 198 7.03 19.69 17.51
C GLN A 198 7.09 18.40 18.30
N LEU A 199 8.17 18.21 19.07
CA LEU A 199 8.22 17.17 20.08
C LEU A 199 7.10 17.40 21.10
N ARG A 200 6.37 16.34 21.41
CA ARG A 200 5.39 16.34 22.50
C ARG A 200 6.11 16.45 23.84
N GLU A 201 5.41 16.85 24.89
CA GLU A 201 6.03 17.03 26.21
C GLU A 201 6.68 15.75 26.76
N ASN A 202 6.12 14.59 26.42
CA ASN A 202 6.64 13.27 26.81
C ASN A 202 7.75 12.74 25.89
N GLU A 203 8.16 13.49 24.87
CA GLU A 203 9.20 13.12 23.88
C GLU A 203 10.45 14.03 23.98
N LYS A 204 10.45 14.98 24.92
CA LYS A 204 11.56 15.92 25.19
C LYS A 204 12.57 15.34 26.17
#